data_AF-A0A955FPN6-F1
#
_entry.id   AF-A0A955FPN6-F1
#
_cell.length_a   1.000
_cell.length_b   1.000
_cell.length_c   1.000
_cell.angle_alpha   90.00
_cell.angle_beta   90.00
_cell.angle_gamma   90.00
#
_symmetry.space_group_name_H-M   'P 1'
#
loop_
_entity.id
_entity.type
_entity.pdbx_description
1 polymer ?
#
loop_
_entity_poly.entity_id
_entity_poly.type
_entity_poly.pdbx_seq_one_letter_code
_entity_poly.pdbx_strand_id
1 'polypeptide(L)'
;MPTTNEKIGNLIYQVRQERGLTQAEFARRLGTSQSAVNRMEHGRQNLSLETLARISDVLNKQLITIGESGVNLRIEGGHELSGTVILKRSKNAAVALLCASLLNHGVTRFKSFPRIEEVNRIIEVLESIGVKIRWSSNNDLEIRRPEVLKIDKINSSAARKTRSVLMLLGPLMHELDSFKIPYAGGCKLGTRTVTPHLFALEQFGIDVIAKTGHYSVNVNKKKPDDRVVLYEQGNTVTNNALMAAAKTKGTTIIQSASADYMVQDLCLFLNKLGVKIKGFGSEVLEVQGVPYIKKNISFSPTEDPIEAMFFLSVAVTTNSRLTIRRVPIDWVGLELYKLKKMGVNFKTSSRYKSDNGAIDLVDIKIEKHDGNLVAPLDKLHPNL
;
A
#
# COMPACT_ATOMS: atom_id res chain seq x y z
N MET A 1 -3.83 -18.07 -36.41
CA MET A 1 -4.20 -17.64 -35.04
C MET A 1 -5.70 -17.41 -35.02
N PRO A 2 -6.43 -17.79 -33.94
CA PRO A 2 -7.86 -17.56 -33.89
C PRO A 2 -8.17 -16.07 -33.93
N THR A 3 -9.17 -15.70 -34.72
CA THR A 3 -9.68 -14.34 -34.85
C THR A 3 -10.23 -13.84 -33.50
N THR A 4 -10.33 -12.52 -33.33
CA THR A 4 -10.89 -11.92 -32.12
C THR A 4 -12.28 -12.47 -31.80
N ASN A 5 -13.11 -12.70 -32.83
CA ASN A 5 -14.45 -13.26 -32.68
C ASN A 5 -14.44 -14.73 -32.22
N GLU A 6 -13.50 -15.54 -32.69
CA GLU A 6 -13.35 -16.94 -32.24
C GLU A 6 -12.92 -17.02 -30.78
N LYS A 7 -12.03 -16.13 -30.32
CA LYS A 7 -11.63 -16.06 -28.90
C LYS A 7 -12.80 -15.66 -28.01
N ILE A 8 -13.59 -14.67 -28.42
CA ILE A 8 -14.80 -14.23 -27.70
C ILE A 8 -15.84 -15.35 -27.69
N GLY A 9 -16.07 -16.01 -28.81
CA GLY A 9 -17.01 -17.13 -28.93
C GLY A 9 -16.66 -18.28 -27.99
N ASN A 10 -15.39 -18.68 -27.95
CA ASN A 10 -14.90 -19.72 -27.04
C ASN A 10 -15.08 -19.33 -25.56
N LEU A 11 -14.87 -18.06 -25.20
CA LEU A 11 -15.10 -17.57 -23.84
C LEU A 11 -16.60 -17.64 -23.49
N ILE A 12 -17.49 -17.21 -24.38
CA ILE A 12 -18.94 -17.30 -24.18
C ILE A 12 -19.37 -18.76 -23.95
N TYR A 13 -18.85 -19.67 -24.77
CA TYR A 13 -19.10 -21.11 -24.65
C TYR A 13 -18.67 -21.66 -23.28
N GLN A 14 -17.41 -21.43 -22.90
CA GLN A 14 -16.87 -21.92 -21.63
C GLN A 14 -17.68 -21.41 -20.44
N VAL A 15 -17.99 -20.11 -20.41
CA VAL A 15 -18.73 -19.49 -19.32
C VAL A 15 -20.18 -19.98 -19.27
N ARG A 16 -20.83 -20.17 -20.42
CA ARG A 16 -22.17 -20.76 -20.46
C ARG A 16 -22.18 -22.18 -19.89
N GLN A 17 -21.16 -22.99 -20.22
CA GLN A 17 -21.00 -24.34 -19.69
C GLN A 17 -20.72 -24.35 -18.18
N GLU A 18 -19.84 -23.47 -17.69
CA GLU A 18 -19.60 -23.26 -16.23
C GLU A 18 -20.90 -22.96 -15.47
N ARG A 19 -21.83 -22.24 -16.12
CA ARG A 19 -23.14 -21.87 -15.55
C ARG A 19 -24.22 -22.93 -15.73
N GLY A 20 -23.92 -24.07 -16.36
CA GLY A 20 -24.86 -25.17 -16.59
C GLY A 20 -26.01 -24.84 -17.56
N LEU A 21 -25.88 -23.78 -18.37
CA LEU A 21 -26.96 -23.33 -19.25
C LEU A 21 -26.90 -24.07 -20.60
N THR A 22 -28.05 -24.54 -21.09
CA THR A 22 -28.18 -24.98 -22.48
C THR A 22 -28.15 -23.79 -23.44
N GLN A 23 -27.79 -24.00 -24.72
CA GLN A 23 -27.84 -22.91 -25.71
C GLN A 23 -29.27 -22.33 -25.85
N ALA A 24 -30.30 -23.17 -25.74
CA ALA A 24 -31.70 -22.75 -25.83
C ALA A 24 -32.12 -21.87 -24.63
N GLU A 25 -31.69 -22.23 -23.43
CA GLU A 25 -31.96 -21.44 -22.23
C GLU A 25 -31.22 -20.11 -22.23
N PHE A 26 -29.95 -20.14 -22.64
CA PHE A 26 -29.15 -18.92 -22.79
C PHE A 26 -29.73 -17.97 -23.83
N ALA A 27 -30.17 -18.50 -24.98
CA ALA A 27 -30.83 -17.73 -26.03
C ALA A 27 -32.11 -17.05 -25.53
N ARG A 28 -32.93 -17.76 -24.74
CA ARG A 28 -34.15 -17.21 -24.13
C ARG A 28 -33.86 -16.03 -23.20
N ARG A 29 -32.83 -16.16 -22.35
CA ARG A 29 -32.42 -15.10 -21.41
C ARG A 29 -31.82 -13.89 -22.14
N LEU A 30 -31.19 -14.11 -23.28
CA LEU A 30 -30.62 -13.06 -24.14
C LEU A 30 -31.64 -12.36 -25.05
N GLY A 31 -32.87 -12.89 -25.18
CA GLY A 31 -33.84 -12.41 -26.16
C GLY A 31 -33.41 -12.68 -27.61
N THR A 32 -32.72 -13.79 -27.87
CA THR A 32 -32.24 -14.17 -29.20
C THR A 32 -32.57 -15.64 -29.53
N SER A 33 -32.16 -16.13 -30.70
CA SER A 33 -32.39 -17.52 -31.11
C SER A 33 -31.23 -18.44 -30.70
N GLN A 34 -31.54 -19.73 -30.50
CA GLN A 34 -30.50 -20.76 -30.26
C GLN A 34 -29.48 -20.81 -31.40
N SER A 35 -29.92 -20.62 -32.64
CA SER A 35 -29.03 -20.57 -33.80
C SER A 35 -28.09 -19.36 -33.78
N ALA A 36 -28.52 -18.22 -33.22
CA ALA A 36 -27.66 -17.06 -33.00
C ALA A 36 -26.60 -17.35 -31.94
N VAL A 37 -26.99 -17.93 -30.79
CA VAL A 37 -26.03 -18.37 -29.76
C VAL A 37 -24.97 -19.31 -30.35
N ASN A 38 -25.38 -20.30 -31.15
CA ASN A 38 -24.44 -21.22 -31.78
C ASN A 38 -23.44 -20.51 -32.71
N ARG A 39 -23.87 -19.51 -33.48
CA ARG A 39 -22.97 -18.70 -34.32
C ARG A 39 -22.03 -17.84 -33.48
N MET A 40 -22.50 -17.28 -32.36
CA MET A 40 -21.67 -16.49 -31.43
C MET A 40 -20.54 -17.34 -30.84
N GLU A 41 -20.86 -18.55 -30.37
CA GLU A 41 -19.87 -19.46 -29.75
C GLU A 41 -18.78 -19.93 -30.72
N HIS A 42 -19.13 -20.07 -32.00
CA HIS A 42 -18.19 -20.45 -33.05
C HIS A 42 -17.50 -19.24 -33.72
N GLY A 43 -17.66 -18.03 -33.18
CA GLY A 43 -17.04 -16.81 -33.73
C GLY A 43 -17.57 -16.39 -35.10
N ARG A 44 -18.71 -16.94 -35.55
CA ARG A 44 -19.33 -16.70 -36.86
C ARG A 44 -20.35 -15.55 -36.84
N GLN A 45 -20.34 -14.74 -35.80
CA GLN A 45 -21.23 -13.59 -35.64
C GLN A 45 -20.46 -12.38 -35.11
N ASN A 46 -20.64 -11.24 -35.77
CA ASN A 46 -20.15 -9.97 -35.25
C ASN A 46 -21.03 -9.55 -34.06
N LEU A 47 -20.39 -9.25 -32.93
CA LEU A 47 -21.05 -8.89 -31.69
C LEU A 47 -20.90 -7.39 -31.45
N SER A 48 -22.02 -6.67 -31.35
CA SER A 48 -22.00 -5.27 -30.93
C SER A 48 -21.65 -5.16 -29.44
N LEU A 49 -21.16 -3.99 -29.00
CA LEU A 49 -20.90 -3.72 -27.58
C LEU A 49 -22.14 -3.92 -26.71
N GLU A 50 -23.32 -3.50 -27.19
CA GLU A 50 -24.60 -3.72 -26.52
C GLU A 50 -24.91 -5.21 -26.36
N THR A 51 -24.59 -6.02 -27.38
CA THR A 51 -24.78 -7.47 -27.31
C THR A 51 -23.83 -8.11 -26.32
N LEU A 52 -22.57 -7.68 -26.28
CA LEU A 52 -21.57 -8.16 -25.33
C LEU A 52 -21.88 -7.76 -23.88
N ALA A 53 -22.49 -6.59 -23.67
CA ALA A 53 -23.00 -6.16 -22.37
C ALA A 53 -24.15 -7.07 -21.90
N ARG A 54 -25.16 -7.31 -22.74
CA ARG A 54 -26.26 -8.25 -22.44
C ARG A 54 -25.76 -9.66 -22.12
N ILE A 55 -24.77 -10.15 -22.86
CA ILE A 55 -24.13 -11.45 -22.61
C ILE A 55 -23.42 -11.45 -21.24
N SER A 56 -22.69 -10.37 -20.91
CA SER A 56 -22.01 -10.26 -19.61
C SER A 56 -23.01 -10.29 -18.43
N ASP A 57 -24.15 -9.62 -18.58
CA ASP A 57 -25.22 -9.60 -17.58
C ASP A 57 -25.86 -10.97 -17.40
N VAL A 58 -26.25 -11.64 -18.50
CA VAL A 58 -26.90 -12.96 -18.45
C VAL A 58 -25.96 -14.02 -17.86
N LEU A 59 -24.66 -13.94 -18.14
CA LEU A 59 -23.66 -14.87 -17.61
C LEU A 59 -23.18 -14.50 -16.20
N ASN A 60 -23.60 -13.33 -15.68
CA ASN A 60 -23.12 -12.74 -14.43
C ASN A 60 -21.59 -12.79 -14.35
N LYS A 61 -20.92 -12.43 -15.44
CA LYS A 61 -19.45 -12.44 -15.60
C LYS A 61 -19.07 -11.31 -16.53
N GLN A 62 -18.20 -10.43 -16.08
CA GLN A 62 -17.75 -9.29 -16.87
C GLN A 62 -16.87 -9.78 -18.04
N LEU A 63 -17.42 -9.85 -19.25
CA LEU A 63 -16.67 -10.27 -20.44
C LEU A 63 -15.87 -9.12 -21.06
N ILE A 64 -16.34 -7.88 -20.85
CA ILE A 64 -15.69 -6.66 -21.31
C ILE A 64 -15.71 -5.65 -20.18
N THR A 65 -14.54 -5.07 -19.89
CA THR A 65 -14.44 -3.87 -19.07
C THR A 65 -14.20 -2.70 -20.02
N ILE A 66 -15.21 -1.87 -20.26
CA ILE A 66 -15.01 -0.57 -20.92
C ILE A 66 -14.51 0.37 -19.83
N GLY A 67 -13.21 0.30 -19.55
CA GLY A 67 -12.53 1.29 -18.72
C GLY A 67 -12.14 2.49 -19.57
N GLU A 68 -12.17 3.68 -18.98
CA GLU A 68 -11.37 4.81 -19.47
C GLU A 68 -9.92 4.33 -19.69
N SER A 69 -9.45 4.51 -20.92
CA SER A 69 -8.05 4.42 -21.38
C SER A 69 -7.06 3.76 -20.41
N GLY A 70 -7.11 2.43 -20.30
CA GLY A 70 -6.05 1.69 -19.60
C GLY A 70 -4.72 1.89 -20.31
N VAL A 71 -3.67 2.29 -19.58
CA VAL A 71 -2.32 2.37 -20.13
C VAL A 71 -1.80 0.94 -20.32
N ASN A 72 -1.71 0.48 -21.56
CA ASN A 72 -1.04 -0.77 -21.90
C ASN A 72 0.44 -0.47 -22.16
N LEU A 73 1.32 -1.15 -21.45
CA LEU A 73 2.76 -1.08 -21.68
C LEU A 73 3.18 -2.26 -22.57
N ARG A 74 3.74 -1.96 -23.75
CA ARG A 74 4.44 -2.95 -24.58
C ARG A 74 5.93 -2.85 -24.29
N ILE A 75 6.51 -3.92 -23.76
CA ILE A 75 7.95 -4.02 -23.50
C ILE A 75 8.58 -4.86 -24.61
N GLU A 76 9.55 -4.30 -25.32
CA GLU A 76 10.43 -5.04 -26.22
C GLU A 76 11.64 -5.53 -25.40
N GLY A 77 11.83 -6.85 -25.36
CA GLY A 77 12.92 -7.48 -24.61
C GLY A 77 14.22 -7.52 -25.41
N GLY A 78 15.31 -7.93 -24.76
CA GLY A 78 16.62 -8.10 -25.41
C GLY A 78 17.47 -6.83 -25.50
N HIS A 79 16.99 -5.72 -24.92
CA HIS A 79 17.77 -4.49 -24.83
C HIS A 79 18.62 -4.45 -23.55
N GLU A 80 19.89 -4.08 -23.71
CA GLU A 80 20.76 -3.71 -22.61
C GLU A 80 20.41 -2.30 -22.12
N LEU A 81 20.34 -2.13 -20.80
CA LEU A 81 20.11 -0.85 -20.16
C LEU A 81 21.42 -0.27 -19.64
N SER A 82 21.54 1.05 -19.68
CA SER A 82 22.66 1.78 -19.08
C SER A 82 22.21 3.10 -18.49
N GLY A 83 22.95 3.59 -17.50
CA GLY A 83 22.73 4.92 -16.92
C GLY A 83 22.53 4.91 -15.42
N THR A 84 21.85 5.95 -14.94
CA THR A 84 21.68 6.23 -13.51
C THR A 84 20.22 6.50 -13.20
N VAL A 85 19.72 5.92 -12.11
CA VAL A 85 18.42 6.22 -11.53
C VAL A 85 18.57 6.71 -10.09
N ILE A 86 17.77 7.68 -9.70
CA ILE A 86 17.70 8.17 -8.32
C ILE A 86 16.41 7.65 -7.70
N LEU A 87 16.52 6.97 -6.56
CA LEU A 87 15.35 6.43 -5.89
C LEU A 87 14.43 7.52 -5.36
N LYS A 88 13.13 7.22 -5.39
CA LYS A 88 12.06 8.03 -4.83
C LYS A 88 11.86 7.68 -3.36
N ARG A 89 11.02 8.50 -2.71
CA ARG A 89 10.59 8.32 -1.32
C ARG A 89 9.56 7.21 -1.21
N SER A 90 9.59 6.51 -0.08
CA SER A 90 8.77 5.33 0.12
C SER A 90 7.28 5.64 0.16
N LYS A 91 6.52 4.95 -0.70
CA LYS A 91 5.06 4.92 -0.64
C LYS A 91 4.56 4.48 0.74
N ASN A 92 5.13 3.40 1.27
CA ASN A 92 4.60 2.74 2.45
C ASN A 92 4.80 3.60 3.71
N ALA A 93 5.95 4.27 3.82
CA ALA A 93 6.18 5.28 4.85
C ALA A 93 5.24 6.48 4.67
N ALA A 94 5.11 7.01 3.44
CA ALA A 94 4.27 8.16 3.15
C ALA A 94 2.81 7.97 3.60
N VAL A 95 2.23 6.81 3.33
CA VAL A 95 0.85 6.52 3.73
C VAL A 95 0.67 6.53 5.25
N ALA A 96 1.59 5.94 6.02
CA ALA A 96 1.55 5.97 7.48
C ALA A 96 1.72 7.40 8.03
N LEU A 97 2.63 8.19 7.43
CA LEU A 97 2.89 9.57 7.80
C LEU A 97 1.68 10.49 7.53
N LEU A 98 0.93 10.25 6.44
CA LEU A 98 -0.33 10.96 6.19
C LEU A 98 -1.34 10.74 7.31
N CYS A 99 -1.55 9.48 7.73
CA CYS A 99 -2.45 9.17 8.84
C CYS A 99 -1.97 9.83 10.14
N ALA A 100 -0.67 9.71 10.45
CA ALA A 100 -0.08 10.28 11.66
C ALA A 100 -0.12 11.81 11.70
N SER A 101 -0.17 12.48 10.54
CA SER A 101 -0.27 13.94 10.46
C SER A 101 -1.53 14.49 11.16
N LEU A 102 -2.60 13.68 11.29
CA LEU A 102 -3.81 14.04 12.02
C LEU A 102 -3.59 14.24 13.52
N LEU A 103 -2.54 13.66 14.10
CA LEU A 103 -2.21 13.83 15.52
C LEU A 103 -1.74 15.26 15.83
N ASN A 104 -1.23 16.00 14.83
CA ASN A 104 -0.62 17.31 15.00
C ASN A 104 -1.59 18.45 14.65
N HIS A 105 -1.90 19.31 15.61
CA HIS A 105 -2.70 20.54 15.40
C HIS A 105 -1.88 21.71 14.81
N GLY A 106 -0.58 21.52 14.58
CA GLY A 106 0.27 22.48 13.88
C GLY A 106 0.34 22.21 12.37
N VAL A 107 1.33 22.80 11.71
CA VAL A 107 1.59 22.59 10.28
C VAL A 107 2.60 21.46 10.08
N THR A 108 2.23 20.46 9.30
CA THR A 108 3.15 19.38 8.90
C THR A 108 3.59 19.59 7.46
N ARG A 109 4.89 19.66 7.20
CA ARG A 109 5.47 19.75 5.84
C ARG A 109 6.27 18.50 5.52
N PHE A 110 5.80 17.69 4.59
CA PHE A 110 6.60 16.60 4.05
C PHE A 110 7.42 17.04 2.85
N LYS A 111 8.70 16.67 2.81
CA LYS A 111 9.61 17.02 1.71
C LYS A 111 9.74 15.89 0.70
N SER A 112 9.77 16.24 -0.59
CA SER A 112 9.92 15.29 -1.71
C SER A 112 8.95 14.10 -1.62
N PHE A 113 7.70 14.37 -1.25
CA PHE A 113 6.72 13.35 -0.92
C PHE A 113 6.24 12.61 -2.18
N PRO A 114 6.00 11.28 -2.13
CA PRO A 114 5.63 10.53 -3.32
C PRO A 114 4.21 10.91 -3.76
N ARG A 115 4.08 11.36 -5.02
CA ARG A 115 2.81 11.74 -5.63
C ARG A 115 2.27 10.61 -6.52
N ILE A 116 1.66 9.63 -5.87
CA ILE A 116 1.13 8.42 -6.50
C ILE A 116 -0.32 8.18 -6.09
N GLU A 117 -1.00 7.31 -6.81
CA GLU A 117 -2.43 7.05 -6.65
C GLU A 117 -2.83 6.66 -5.22
N GLU A 118 -2.06 5.80 -4.55
CA GLU A 118 -2.37 5.43 -3.15
C GLU A 118 -2.31 6.64 -2.19
N VAL A 119 -1.33 7.51 -2.39
CA VAL A 119 -1.15 8.72 -1.57
C VAL A 119 -2.29 9.69 -1.84
N ASN A 120 -2.67 9.88 -3.11
CA ASN A 120 -3.78 10.73 -3.48
C ASN A 120 -5.10 10.24 -2.88
N ARG A 121 -5.35 8.93 -2.85
CA ARG A 121 -6.56 8.36 -2.21
C ARG A 121 -6.66 8.69 -0.72
N ILE A 122 -5.55 8.67 0.01
CA ILE A 122 -5.55 9.06 1.44
C ILE A 122 -5.72 10.57 1.57
N ILE A 123 -5.09 11.37 0.69
CA ILE A 123 -5.30 12.83 0.63
C ILE A 123 -6.78 13.15 0.42
N GLU A 124 -7.46 12.51 -0.54
CA GLU A 124 -8.90 12.70 -0.80
C GLU A 124 -9.74 12.42 0.45
N VAL A 125 -9.40 11.39 1.22
CA VAL A 125 -10.07 11.06 2.49
C VAL A 125 -9.81 12.13 3.55
N LEU A 126 -8.57 12.61 3.68
CA LEU A 126 -8.20 13.65 4.65
C LEU A 126 -8.87 14.99 4.30
N GLU A 127 -8.87 15.37 3.02
CA GLU A 127 -9.50 16.60 2.54
C GLU A 127 -11.02 16.58 2.75
N SER A 128 -11.66 15.43 2.54
CA SER A 128 -13.11 15.31 2.73
C SER A 128 -13.54 15.53 4.19
N ILE A 129 -12.68 15.19 5.16
CA ILE A 129 -12.92 15.46 6.59
C ILE A 129 -12.42 16.84 7.03
N GLY A 130 -12.02 17.70 6.09
CA GLY A 130 -11.71 19.11 6.30
C GLY A 130 -10.22 19.45 6.46
N VAL A 131 -9.32 18.48 6.30
CA VAL A 131 -7.86 18.74 6.29
C VAL A 131 -7.50 19.53 5.04
N LYS A 132 -6.71 20.59 5.19
CA LYS A 132 -6.19 21.36 4.07
C LYS A 132 -4.84 20.81 3.65
N ILE A 133 -4.73 20.38 2.40
CA ILE A 133 -3.51 19.81 1.84
C ILE A 133 -3.08 20.65 0.63
N ARG A 134 -1.78 20.96 0.54
CA ARG A 134 -1.24 21.76 -0.56
C ARG A 134 0.09 21.18 -1.03
N TRP A 135 0.15 20.88 -2.32
CA TRP A 135 1.38 20.52 -3.01
C TRP A 135 2.17 21.77 -3.41
N SER A 136 3.49 21.67 -3.30
CA SER A 136 4.44 22.64 -3.86
C SER A 136 5.07 22.08 -5.15
N SER A 137 5.70 22.94 -5.95
CA SER A 137 6.29 22.57 -7.25
C SER A 137 7.41 21.52 -7.14
N ASN A 138 8.07 21.41 -5.99
CA ASN A 138 9.14 20.46 -5.70
C ASN A 138 8.66 19.13 -5.09
N ASN A 139 7.36 18.80 -5.22
CA ASN A 139 6.71 17.66 -4.56
C ASN A 139 6.71 17.71 -3.02
N ASP A 140 6.87 18.89 -2.41
CA ASP A 140 6.62 19.05 -0.98
C ASP A 140 5.11 19.11 -0.72
N LEU A 141 4.69 18.51 0.39
CA LEU A 141 3.29 18.43 0.82
C LEU A 141 3.10 19.17 2.15
N GLU A 142 2.30 20.22 2.15
CA GLU A 142 1.89 20.90 3.37
C GLU A 142 0.50 20.42 3.81
N ILE A 143 0.37 20.05 5.08
CA ILE A 143 -0.86 19.56 5.68
C ILE A 143 -1.22 20.44 6.89
N ARG A 144 -2.47 20.88 6.93
CA ARG A 144 -3.08 21.59 8.06
C ARG A 144 -4.43 20.97 8.38
N ARG A 145 -4.52 20.29 9.53
CA ARG A 145 -5.82 19.82 10.03
C ARG A 145 -6.66 20.99 10.56
N PRO A 146 -8.00 20.94 10.48
CA PRO A 146 -8.87 21.89 11.16
C PRO A 146 -8.90 21.62 12.67
N GLU A 147 -9.48 22.52 13.45
CA GLU A 147 -9.68 22.25 14.89
C GLU A 147 -10.65 21.08 15.10
N VAL A 148 -11.74 21.05 14.34
CA VAL A 148 -12.78 20.01 14.36
C VAL A 148 -12.84 19.32 12.99
N LEU A 149 -12.74 18.00 12.99
CA LEU A 149 -12.85 17.16 11.78
C LEU A 149 -14.32 16.94 11.39
N LYS A 150 -14.61 16.94 10.09
CA LYS A 150 -15.94 16.67 9.54
C LYS A 150 -16.07 15.18 9.18
N ILE A 151 -16.04 14.32 10.20
CA ILE A 151 -15.93 12.87 10.00
C ILE A 151 -17.12 12.26 9.23
N ASP A 152 -18.29 12.89 9.34
CA ASP A 152 -19.52 12.56 8.61
C ASP A 152 -19.35 12.71 7.08
N LYS A 153 -18.38 13.51 6.64
CA LYS A 153 -18.08 13.78 5.22
C LYS A 153 -16.96 12.90 4.67
N ILE A 154 -16.60 11.81 5.35
CA ILE A 154 -15.55 10.91 4.87
C ILE A 154 -15.86 10.37 3.47
N ASN A 155 -14.92 10.55 2.53
CA ASN A 155 -15.08 10.10 1.14
C ASN A 155 -15.01 8.57 1.11
N SER A 156 -16.18 7.95 1.18
CA SER A 156 -16.32 6.49 1.22
C SER A 156 -15.82 5.81 -0.05
N SER A 157 -15.89 6.47 -1.21
CA SER A 157 -15.39 5.91 -2.47
C SER A 157 -13.87 5.79 -2.43
N ALA A 158 -13.17 6.87 -2.08
CA ALA A 158 -11.72 6.87 -1.92
C ALA A 158 -11.26 5.89 -0.82
N ALA A 159 -11.91 5.92 0.35
CA ALA A 159 -11.61 5.05 1.48
C ALA A 159 -11.72 3.55 1.15
N ARG A 160 -12.79 3.12 0.46
CA ARG A 160 -12.98 1.70 0.08
C ARG A 160 -11.95 1.18 -0.90
N LYS A 161 -11.25 2.08 -1.57
CA LYS A 161 -10.29 1.72 -2.58
C LYS A 161 -8.88 1.46 -2.03
N THR A 162 -8.63 1.74 -0.76
CA THR A 162 -7.33 1.52 -0.10
C THR A 162 -7.53 0.83 1.24
N ARG A 163 -6.68 -0.16 1.54
CA ARG A 163 -6.66 -0.80 2.85
C ARG A 163 -6.09 0.10 3.94
N SER A 164 -5.27 1.07 3.55
CA SER A 164 -4.54 1.96 4.44
C SER A 164 -5.43 2.88 5.26
N VAL A 165 -6.71 3.04 4.87
CA VAL A 165 -7.71 3.80 5.64
C VAL A 165 -7.90 3.28 7.07
N LEU A 166 -7.62 1.99 7.32
CA LEU A 166 -7.68 1.40 8.67
C LEU A 166 -6.69 2.05 9.65
N MET A 167 -5.59 2.61 9.14
CA MET A 167 -4.62 3.34 9.96
C MET A 167 -5.14 4.70 10.44
N LEU A 168 -6.32 5.15 9.98
CA LEU A 168 -6.97 6.34 10.54
C LEU A 168 -7.62 6.05 11.90
N LEU A 169 -7.85 4.78 12.27
CA LEU A 169 -8.40 4.43 13.59
C LEU A 169 -7.52 4.96 14.73
N GLY A 170 -6.20 4.73 14.66
CA GLY A 170 -5.24 5.16 15.69
C GLY A 170 -5.24 6.66 15.97
N PRO A 171 -5.17 7.56 14.97
CA PRO A 171 -5.24 9.00 15.23
C PRO A 171 -6.65 9.50 15.55
N LEU A 172 -7.70 8.99 14.88
CA LEU A 172 -9.07 9.49 15.08
C LEU A 172 -9.65 9.14 16.44
N MET A 173 -9.18 8.06 17.08
CA MET A 173 -9.63 7.71 18.43
C MET A 173 -9.39 8.83 19.45
N HIS A 174 -8.40 9.69 19.21
CA HIS A 174 -8.08 10.79 20.13
C HIS A 174 -9.05 11.96 19.99
N GLU A 175 -9.76 12.06 18.86
CA GLU A 175 -10.58 13.20 18.46
C GLU A 175 -12.08 12.98 18.68
N LEU A 176 -12.54 11.73 18.66
CA LEU A 176 -13.95 11.38 18.61
C LEU A 176 -14.25 10.21 19.53
N ASP A 177 -15.33 10.29 20.31
CA ASP A 177 -15.77 9.21 21.20
C ASP A 177 -16.58 8.14 20.43
N SER A 178 -17.13 8.48 19.26
CA SER A 178 -17.76 7.54 18.34
C SER A 178 -17.68 8.04 16.91
N PHE A 179 -17.40 7.15 15.96
CA PHE A 179 -17.32 7.48 14.53
C PHE A 179 -17.48 6.26 13.62
N LYS A 180 -17.59 6.51 12.31
CA LYS A 180 -17.75 5.47 11.28
C LYS A 180 -16.59 5.52 10.30
N ILE A 181 -16.00 4.37 10.00
CA ILE A 181 -14.97 4.23 8.97
C ILE A 181 -15.48 3.30 7.87
N PRO A 182 -15.47 3.71 6.59
CA PRO A 182 -15.85 2.85 5.49
C PRO A 182 -15.01 1.57 5.46
N TYR A 183 -15.60 0.46 5.02
CA TYR A 183 -14.85 -0.78 4.85
C TYR A 183 -13.66 -0.59 3.91
N ALA A 184 -12.49 -1.01 4.38
CA ALA A 184 -11.30 -1.13 3.57
C ALA A 184 -11.51 -2.19 2.49
N GLY A 185 -11.37 -1.81 1.23
CA GLY A 185 -11.30 -2.72 0.09
C GLY A 185 -9.97 -2.58 -0.66
N GLY A 186 -9.88 -3.17 -1.85
CA GLY A 186 -8.80 -2.87 -2.81
C GLY A 186 -7.57 -3.77 -2.78
N CYS A 187 -7.46 -4.77 -1.89
CA CYS A 187 -6.38 -5.77 -1.95
C CYS A 187 -6.93 -7.15 -2.33
N LYS A 188 -6.60 -7.63 -3.54
CA LYS A 188 -6.90 -9.01 -4.00
C LYS A 188 -5.80 -10.02 -3.65
N LEU A 189 -4.70 -9.56 -3.03
CA LEU A 189 -3.57 -10.39 -2.59
C LEU A 189 -3.84 -10.90 -1.15
N GLY A 190 -4.50 -12.06 -1.06
CA GLY A 190 -4.73 -12.80 0.19
C GLY A 190 -5.87 -12.28 1.07
N THR A 191 -6.45 -13.15 1.89
CA THR A 191 -7.52 -12.86 2.85
C THR A 191 -6.96 -12.29 4.16
N ARG A 192 -6.15 -11.22 4.09
CA ARG A 192 -5.66 -10.57 5.31
C ARG A 192 -6.84 -9.98 6.09
N THR A 193 -7.02 -10.37 7.34
CA THR A 193 -8.13 -9.89 8.19
C THR A 193 -7.82 -8.50 8.75
N VAL A 194 -8.85 -7.74 9.12
CA VAL A 194 -8.67 -6.45 9.83
C VAL A 194 -8.45 -6.64 11.32
N THR A 195 -8.72 -7.86 11.81
CA THR A 195 -8.72 -8.25 13.22
C THR A 195 -7.47 -7.87 13.98
N PRO A 196 -6.24 -8.03 13.45
CA PRO A 196 -5.03 -7.65 14.19
C PRO A 196 -4.97 -6.15 14.56
N HIS A 197 -5.50 -5.28 13.70
CA HIS A 197 -5.65 -3.85 14.04
C HIS A 197 -6.63 -3.64 15.18
N LEU A 198 -7.73 -4.39 15.19
CA LEU A 198 -8.79 -4.26 16.20
C LEU A 198 -8.28 -4.71 17.56
N PHE A 199 -7.63 -5.88 17.63
CA PHE A 199 -7.03 -6.40 18.86
C PHE A 199 -5.99 -5.44 19.46
N ALA A 200 -5.14 -4.84 18.61
CA ALA A 200 -4.16 -3.87 19.08
C ALA A 200 -4.82 -2.59 19.64
N LEU A 201 -5.90 -2.12 19.02
CA LEU A 201 -6.58 -0.88 19.41
C LEU A 201 -7.59 -1.04 20.56
N GLU A 202 -8.14 -2.24 20.75
CA GLU A 202 -8.98 -2.58 21.90
C GLU A 202 -8.27 -2.36 23.24
N GLN A 203 -6.95 -2.61 23.28
CA GLN A 203 -6.11 -2.34 24.45
C GLN A 203 -6.09 -0.85 24.83
N PHE A 204 -6.34 0.06 23.88
CA PHE A 204 -6.47 1.50 24.10
C PHE A 204 -7.92 1.95 24.28
N GLY A 205 -8.87 1.01 24.31
CA GLY A 205 -10.29 1.26 24.56
C GLY A 205 -11.12 1.52 23.32
N ILE A 206 -10.67 1.05 22.15
CA ILE A 206 -11.51 1.07 20.94
C ILE A 206 -12.35 -0.20 20.86
N ASP A 207 -13.66 -0.05 20.73
CA ASP A 207 -14.58 -1.12 20.31
C ASP A 207 -14.98 -0.90 18.85
N VAL A 208 -14.88 -1.95 18.02
CA VAL A 208 -15.18 -1.87 16.60
C VAL A 208 -16.17 -2.95 16.20
N ILE A 209 -17.35 -2.53 15.74
CA ILE A 209 -18.39 -3.41 15.26
C ILE A 209 -18.51 -3.27 13.75
N ALA A 210 -18.36 -4.39 13.04
CA ALA A 210 -18.61 -4.47 11.62
C ALA A 210 -20.13 -4.33 11.34
N LYS A 211 -20.51 -3.36 10.51
CA LYS A 211 -21.89 -3.08 10.07
C LYS A 211 -21.95 -3.00 8.55
N THR A 212 -23.14 -3.09 7.95
CA THR A 212 -23.26 -3.05 6.48
C THR A 212 -22.56 -1.81 5.90
N GLY A 213 -21.49 -2.05 5.14
CA GLY A 213 -20.71 -1.02 4.45
C GLY A 213 -19.74 -0.19 5.29
N HIS A 214 -19.60 -0.40 6.60
CA HIS A 214 -18.67 0.38 7.43
C HIS A 214 -18.35 -0.30 8.77
N TYR A 215 -17.25 0.11 9.40
CA TYR A 215 -16.95 -0.15 10.80
C TYR A 215 -17.56 0.97 11.65
N SER A 216 -18.36 0.59 12.64
CA SER A 216 -18.81 1.49 13.70
C SER A 216 -17.80 1.42 14.84
N VAL A 217 -17.27 2.56 15.25
CA VAL A 217 -16.18 2.66 16.23
C VAL A 217 -16.70 3.41 17.44
N ASN A 218 -16.55 2.83 18.62
CA ASN A 218 -16.76 3.50 19.90
C ASN A 218 -15.42 3.57 20.63
N VAL A 219 -15.17 4.69 21.31
CA VAL A 219 -13.89 4.93 21.98
C VAL A 219 -14.15 5.24 23.45
N ASN A 220 -13.74 4.32 24.31
CA ASN A 220 -13.63 4.52 25.74
C ASN A 220 -12.15 4.55 26.12
N LYS A 221 -11.50 5.70 25.86
CA LYS A 221 -10.04 5.87 25.94
C LYS A 221 -9.49 5.33 27.26
N LYS A 222 -8.57 4.38 27.18
CA LYS A 222 -7.84 3.87 28.34
C LYS A 222 -6.36 3.71 28.02
N LYS A 223 -5.54 3.80 29.06
CA LYS A 223 -4.17 3.32 28.98
C LYS A 223 -4.23 1.78 29.03
N PRO A 224 -3.45 1.06 28.20
CA PRO A 224 -3.27 -0.37 28.36
C PRO A 224 -2.79 -0.71 29.79
N ASP A 225 -3.35 -1.76 30.38
CA ASP A 225 -3.04 -2.21 31.74
C ASP A 225 -1.62 -2.83 31.82
N ASP A 226 -1.19 -3.47 30.74
CA ASP A 226 0.15 -4.05 30.56
C ASP A 226 0.67 -3.75 29.14
N ARG A 227 1.62 -4.54 28.65
CA ARG A 227 2.15 -4.49 27.29
C ARG A 227 1.04 -4.72 26.26
N VAL A 228 1.08 -3.93 25.19
CA VAL A 228 0.29 -4.17 23.98
C VAL A 228 1.04 -5.19 23.12
N VAL A 229 0.71 -6.47 23.29
CA VAL A 229 1.25 -7.55 22.45
C VAL A 229 0.50 -7.58 21.12
N LEU A 230 1.19 -7.34 20.02
CA LEU A 230 0.58 -7.40 18.69
C LEU A 230 0.33 -8.85 18.27
N TYR A 231 -0.88 -9.13 17.79
CA TYR A 231 -1.29 -10.48 17.35
C TYR A 231 -0.46 -10.98 16.15
N GLU A 232 0.02 -10.06 15.31
CA GLU A 232 0.96 -10.33 14.23
C GLU A 232 1.98 -9.20 14.16
N GLN A 233 3.18 -9.49 13.65
CA GLN A 233 4.23 -8.50 13.39
C GLN A 233 3.96 -7.69 12.11
N GLY A 234 2.76 -7.11 12.03
CA GLY A 234 2.29 -6.36 10.87
C GLY A 234 2.73 -4.89 10.91
N ASN A 235 3.25 -4.39 9.79
CA ASN A 235 3.68 -2.98 9.67
C ASN A 235 2.55 -1.99 9.96
N THR A 236 1.39 -2.18 9.32
CA THR A 236 0.24 -1.28 9.48
C THR A 236 -0.41 -1.41 10.86
N VAL A 237 -0.34 -2.59 11.47
CA VAL A 237 -0.84 -2.87 12.82
C VAL A 237 0.04 -2.13 13.84
N THR A 238 1.35 -2.29 13.72
CA THR A 238 2.36 -1.57 14.53
C THR A 238 2.18 -0.06 14.42
N ASN A 239 2.00 0.46 13.21
CA ASN A 239 1.76 1.89 12.99
C ASN A 239 0.48 2.40 13.69
N ASN A 240 -0.60 1.62 13.67
CA ASN A 240 -1.84 2.00 14.36
C ASN A 240 -1.65 2.05 15.88
N ALA A 241 -0.99 1.03 16.44
CA ALA A 241 -0.67 0.98 17.86
C ALA A 241 0.26 2.13 18.28
N LEU A 242 1.25 2.48 17.44
CA LEU A 242 2.12 3.63 17.66
C LEU A 242 1.35 4.95 17.69
N MET A 243 0.44 5.17 16.73
CA MET A 243 -0.38 6.39 16.70
C MET A 243 -1.36 6.46 17.89
N ALA A 244 -1.89 5.32 18.34
CA ALA A 244 -2.71 5.25 19.55
C ALA A 244 -1.89 5.58 20.81
N ALA A 245 -0.71 4.99 20.95
CA ALA A 245 0.20 5.23 22.08
C ALA A 245 0.73 6.67 22.10
N ALA A 246 0.94 7.30 20.93
CA ALA A 246 1.52 8.63 20.81
C ALA A 246 0.78 9.74 21.57
N LYS A 247 -0.55 9.65 21.73
CA LYS A 247 -1.35 10.60 22.53
C LYS A 247 -1.91 10.01 23.83
N THR A 248 -1.67 8.72 24.09
CA THR A 248 -2.09 8.08 25.35
C THR A 248 -1.21 8.56 26.51
N LYS A 249 -1.83 8.96 27.62
CA LYS A 249 -1.09 9.45 28.80
C LYS A 249 -0.28 8.31 29.45
N GLY A 250 1.02 8.55 29.65
CA GLY A 250 1.93 7.62 30.31
C GLY A 250 2.81 6.85 29.33
N THR A 251 3.44 5.79 29.82
CA THR A 251 4.28 4.90 29.01
C THR A 251 3.47 3.68 28.57
N THR A 252 3.50 3.39 27.28
CA THR A 252 2.99 2.17 26.66
C THR A 252 4.16 1.36 26.12
N ILE A 253 4.14 0.05 26.35
CA ILE A 253 5.10 -0.89 25.75
C ILE A 253 4.36 -1.66 24.67
N ILE A 254 4.82 -1.56 23.43
CA ILE A 254 4.33 -2.34 22.30
C ILE A 254 5.29 -3.49 22.07
N GLN A 255 4.80 -4.72 22.09
CA GLN A 255 5.58 -5.94 21.88
C GLN A 255 5.16 -6.64 20.59
N SER A 256 6.10 -7.34 19.96
CA SER A 256 5.94 -7.90 18.60
C SER A 256 5.74 -6.80 17.54
N ALA A 257 6.38 -5.65 17.77
CA ALA A 257 6.41 -4.55 16.81
C ALA A 257 7.21 -4.96 15.57
N SER A 258 6.79 -4.47 14.40
CA SER A 258 7.60 -4.60 13.20
C SER A 258 8.79 -3.66 13.22
N ALA A 259 9.98 -4.20 12.95
CA ALA A 259 11.23 -3.46 12.81
C ALA A 259 11.39 -2.77 11.45
N ASP A 260 10.41 -2.91 10.54
CA ASP A 260 10.51 -2.50 9.15
C ASP A 260 10.62 -0.97 8.95
N TYR A 261 11.17 -0.55 7.81
CA TYR A 261 11.56 0.83 7.52
C TYR A 261 10.41 1.82 7.66
N MET A 262 9.18 1.44 7.28
CA MET A 262 8.01 2.32 7.36
C MET A 262 7.55 2.57 8.80
N VAL A 263 7.81 1.63 9.71
CA VAL A 263 7.56 1.80 11.14
C VAL A 263 8.61 2.72 11.74
N GLN A 264 9.88 2.55 11.36
CA GLN A 264 10.96 3.41 11.85
C GLN A 264 10.77 4.87 11.41
N ASP A 265 10.33 5.10 10.17
CA ASP A 265 10.00 6.44 9.68
C ASP A 265 8.88 7.10 10.50
N LEU A 266 7.84 6.34 10.86
CA LEU A 266 6.77 6.82 11.74
C LEU A 266 7.31 7.15 13.14
N CYS A 267 8.16 6.29 13.72
CA CYS A 267 8.77 6.57 15.03
C CYS A 267 9.60 7.86 15.00
N LEU A 268 10.39 8.10 13.94
CA LEU A 268 11.17 9.33 13.77
C LEU A 268 10.27 10.57 13.63
N PHE A 269 9.18 10.44 12.89
CA PHE A 269 8.18 11.51 12.75
C PHE A 269 7.50 11.85 14.08
N LEU A 270 7.04 10.84 14.82
CA LEU A 270 6.43 11.01 16.14
C LEU A 270 7.42 11.62 17.15
N ASN A 271 8.70 11.22 17.10
CA ASN A 271 9.76 11.86 17.88
C ASN A 271 9.89 13.36 17.58
N LYS A 272 9.83 13.78 16.31
CA LYS A 272 9.82 15.22 15.95
C LYS A 272 8.59 15.95 16.51
N LEU A 273 7.45 15.26 16.64
CA LEU A 273 6.26 15.80 17.28
C LEU A 273 6.38 15.87 18.81
N GLY A 274 7.37 15.20 19.42
CA GLY A 274 7.67 15.24 20.85
C GLY A 274 7.22 14.02 21.65
N VAL A 275 6.69 12.99 20.97
CA VAL A 275 6.55 11.66 21.56
C VAL A 275 7.96 11.15 21.87
N LYS A 276 8.18 10.44 22.98
CA LYS A 276 9.47 9.78 23.21
C LYS A 276 9.33 8.29 22.94
N ILE A 277 10.10 7.80 21.98
CA ILE A 277 10.10 6.39 21.60
C ILE A 277 11.49 5.81 21.88
N LYS A 278 11.56 4.61 22.46
CA LYS A 278 12.78 3.79 22.55
C LYS A 278 12.55 2.44 21.88
N GLY A 279 13.63 1.73 21.56
CA GLY A 279 13.56 0.41 20.92
C GLY A 279 13.47 0.46 19.39
N PHE A 280 13.95 1.55 18.76
CA PHE A 280 14.04 1.68 17.31
C PHE A 280 14.66 0.43 16.67
N GLY A 281 14.02 -0.07 15.61
CA GLY A 281 14.47 -1.26 14.88
C GLY A 281 14.33 -2.57 15.65
N SER A 282 13.67 -2.58 16.81
CA SER A 282 13.43 -3.79 17.62
C SER A 282 11.96 -4.16 17.66
N GLU A 283 11.68 -5.35 18.18
CA GLU A 283 10.31 -5.88 18.34
C GLU A 283 9.60 -5.33 19.58
N VAL A 284 10.28 -4.51 20.38
CA VAL A 284 9.73 -3.91 21.60
C VAL A 284 9.93 -2.41 21.56
N LEU A 285 8.83 -1.67 21.46
CA LEU A 285 8.83 -0.20 21.46
C LEU A 285 8.27 0.32 22.78
N GLU A 286 9.06 1.14 23.48
CA GLU A 286 8.59 1.90 24.65
C GLU A 286 8.20 3.30 24.20
N VAL A 287 6.92 3.65 24.36
CA VAL A 287 6.33 4.90 23.86
C VAL A 287 5.82 5.72 25.04
N GLN A 288 6.40 6.89 25.27
CA GLN A 288 5.88 7.91 26.18
C GLN A 288 5.04 8.90 25.38
N GLY A 289 3.72 8.79 25.51
CA GLY A 289 2.77 9.61 24.77
C GLY A 289 2.68 11.06 25.28
N VAL A 290 2.22 11.95 24.41
CA VAL A 290 2.00 13.38 24.68
C VAL A 290 0.51 13.72 24.48
N PRO A 291 -0.20 14.23 25.51
CA PRO A 291 -1.65 14.43 25.43
C PRO A 291 -2.12 15.34 24.29
N TYR A 292 -1.31 16.34 23.94
CA TYR A 292 -1.61 17.32 22.92
C TYR A 292 -0.36 17.66 22.10
N ILE A 293 -0.52 17.74 20.78
CA ILE A 293 0.57 18.01 19.84
C ILE A 293 0.16 19.19 18.95
N LYS A 294 0.93 20.26 19.01
CA LYS A 294 0.81 21.40 18.09
C LYS A 294 2.20 21.95 17.76
N LYS A 295 2.76 21.49 16.65
CA LYS A 295 4.10 21.90 16.19
C LYS A 295 4.13 22.14 14.69
N ASN A 296 4.91 23.13 14.29
CA ASN A 296 5.28 23.30 12.88
C ASN A 296 6.52 22.46 12.64
N ILE A 297 6.40 21.41 11.84
CA ILE A 297 7.51 20.50 11.56
C ILE A 297 7.71 20.29 10.07
N SER A 298 8.94 19.92 9.72
CA SER A 298 9.25 19.37 8.42
C SER A 298 9.90 18.00 8.55
N PHE A 299 9.51 17.07 7.68
CA PHE A 299 9.97 15.69 7.69
C PHE A 299 10.11 15.15 6.26
N SER A 300 11.13 14.35 5.99
CA SER A 300 11.32 13.68 4.71
C SER A 300 11.14 12.18 4.91
N PRO A 301 10.29 11.48 4.15
CA PRO A 301 10.26 10.02 4.23
C PRO A 301 11.59 9.42 3.78
N THR A 302 11.91 8.22 4.24
CA THR A 302 13.02 7.42 3.71
C THR A 302 12.82 7.08 2.23
N GLU A 303 13.91 6.78 1.53
CA GLU A 303 13.93 6.19 0.20
C GLU A 303 13.24 4.83 0.18
N ASP A 304 12.70 4.44 -0.98
CA ASP A 304 11.93 3.20 -1.12
C ASP A 304 12.84 1.98 -1.37
N PRO A 305 13.02 1.07 -0.38
CA PRO A 305 13.81 -0.14 -0.59
C PRO A 305 13.15 -1.08 -1.62
N ILE A 306 11.82 -1.03 -1.81
CA ILE A 306 11.13 -1.85 -2.81
C ILE A 306 11.47 -1.36 -4.23
N GLU A 307 11.59 -0.04 -4.42
CA GLU A 307 12.04 0.52 -5.70
C GLU A 307 13.53 0.21 -5.94
N ALA A 308 14.35 0.22 -4.89
CA ALA A 308 15.74 -0.24 -4.98
C ALA A 308 15.81 -1.68 -5.49
N MET A 309 15.02 -2.58 -4.89
CA MET A 309 14.93 -3.98 -5.32
C MET A 309 14.45 -4.14 -6.75
N PHE A 310 13.50 -3.31 -7.20
CA PHE A 310 13.04 -3.30 -8.58
C PHE A 310 14.20 -3.00 -9.55
N PHE A 311 14.95 -1.91 -9.33
CA PHE A 311 16.06 -1.55 -10.21
C PHE A 311 17.26 -2.50 -10.11
N LEU A 312 17.53 -3.05 -8.91
CA LEU A 312 18.51 -4.13 -8.74
C LEU A 312 18.13 -5.34 -9.60
N SER A 313 16.86 -5.76 -9.53
CA SER A 313 16.34 -6.89 -10.30
C SER A 313 16.38 -6.62 -11.80
N VAL A 314 16.05 -5.39 -12.24
CA VAL A 314 16.16 -4.98 -13.64
C VAL A 314 17.61 -5.06 -14.12
N ALA A 315 18.57 -4.54 -13.37
CA ALA A 315 19.99 -4.59 -13.75
C ALA A 315 20.47 -6.04 -13.90
N VAL A 316 20.16 -6.88 -12.92
CA VAL A 316 20.60 -8.28 -12.87
C VAL A 316 19.93 -9.12 -13.96
N THR A 317 18.60 -9.02 -14.13
CA THR A 317 17.88 -9.87 -15.10
C THR A 317 18.15 -9.49 -16.56
N THR A 318 18.63 -8.28 -16.83
CA THR A 318 18.98 -7.80 -18.18
C THR A 318 20.49 -7.82 -18.45
N ASN A 319 21.32 -8.34 -17.52
CA ASN A 319 22.78 -8.26 -17.57
C ASN A 319 23.28 -6.83 -17.89
N SER A 320 22.68 -5.84 -17.24
CA SER A 320 22.87 -4.42 -17.52
C SER A 320 23.75 -3.73 -16.49
N ARG A 321 24.48 -2.70 -16.93
CA ARG A 321 25.29 -1.85 -16.06
C ARG A 321 24.49 -0.62 -15.63
N LEU A 322 23.99 -0.63 -14.39
CA LEU A 322 23.16 0.46 -13.85
C LEU A 322 23.76 1.04 -12.56
N THR A 323 23.57 2.35 -12.37
CA THR A 323 23.84 3.03 -11.11
C THR A 323 22.51 3.41 -10.45
N ILE A 324 22.28 2.93 -9.23
CA ILE A 324 21.11 3.25 -8.42
C ILE A 324 21.58 4.16 -7.29
N ARG A 325 21.09 5.38 -7.24
CA ARG A 325 21.49 6.38 -6.25
C ARG A 325 20.50 6.42 -5.10
N ARG A 326 21.02 6.74 -3.91
CA ARG A 326 20.27 6.87 -2.65
C ARG A 326 19.64 5.56 -2.18
N VAL A 327 20.34 4.43 -2.34
CA VAL A 327 19.88 3.13 -1.85
C VAL A 327 19.99 3.08 -0.32
N PRO A 328 18.90 2.82 0.41
CA PRO A 328 18.95 2.63 1.86
C PRO A 328 19.60 1.29 2.19
N ILE A 329 20.93 1.31 2.36
CA ILE A 329 21.77 0.11 2.28
C ILE A 329 21.39 -0.96 3.30
N ASP A 330 21.05 -0.55 4.52
CA ASP A 330 20.75 -1.49 5.59
C ASP A 330 19.35 -2.14 5.40
N TRP A 331 18.42 -1.45 4.72
CA TRP A 331 17.08 -1.99 4.42
C TRP A 331 17.06 -3.00 3.27
N VAL A 332 18.09 -3.00 2.41
CA VAL A 332 18.24 -3.97 1.31
C VAL A 332 19.42 -4.93 1.53
N GLY A 333 19.94 -4.99 2.76
CA GLY A 333 21.17 -5.71 3.07
C GLY A 333 21.05 -7.22 2.81
N LEU A 334 19.91 -7.82 3.14
CA LEU A 334 19.66 -9.25 2.92
C LEU A 334 19.65 -9.59 1.42
N GLU A 335 18.96 -8.78 0.62
CA GLU A 335 18.83 -8.92 -0.82
C GLU A 335 20.19 -8.79 -1.50
N LEU A 336 20.96 -7.75 -1.15
CA LEU A 336 22.30 -7.54 -1.69
C LEU A 336 23.26 -8.67 -1.29
N TYR A 337 23.14 -9.18 -0.07
CA TYR A 337 23.94 -10.33 0.36
C TYR A 337 23.63 -11.58 -0.45
N LYS A 338 22.34 -11.85 -0.73
CA LYS A 338 21.92 -12.94 -1.61
C LYS A 338 22.46 -12.76 -3.03
N LEU A 339 22.30 -11.57 -3.62
CA LEU A 339 22.84 -11.27 -4.95
C LEU A 339 24.37 -11.46 -5.01
N LYS A 340 25.09 -11.04 -3.98
CA LYS A 340 26.53 -11.27 -3.86
C LYS A 340 26.87 -12.76 -3.84
N LYS A 341 26.10 -13.59 -3.11
CA LYS A 341 26.28 -15.06 -3.10
C LYS A 341 25.97 -15.71 -4.44
N MET A 342 25.06 -15.12 -5.21
CA MET A 342 24.76 -15.53 -6.58
C MET A 342 25.83 -15.11 -7.60
N GLY A 343 26.86 -14.34 -7.19
CA GLY A 343 27.92 -13.88 -8.09
C GLY A 343 27.67 -12.51 -8.72
N VAL A 344 26.65 -11.76 -8.30
CA VAL A 344 26.45 -10.38 -8.76
C VAL A 344 27.56 -9.48 -8.22
N ASN A 345 28.25 -8.79 -9.13
CA ASN A 345 29.28 -7.81 -8.78
C ASN A 345 28.69 -6.40 -8.73
N PHE A 346 28.88 -5.71 -7.61
CA PHE A 346 28.47 -4.32 -7.45
C PHE A 346 29.45 -3.56 -6.57
N LYS A 347 29.54 -2.24 -6.79
CA LYS A 347 30.33 -1.30 -6.00
C LYS A 347 29.39 -0.35 -5.26
N THR A 348 29.73 -0.01 -4.03
CA THR A 348 29.01 0.98 -3.23
C THR A 348 29.85 2.24 -3.04
N SER A 349 29.22 3.41 -3.06
CA SER A 349 29.85 4.64 -2.59
C SER A 349 30.11 4.61 -1.08
N SER A 350 30.75 5.68 -0.56
CA SER A 350 30.72 5.96 0.88
C SER A 350 29.27 6.13 1.37
N ARG A 351 29.02 5.74 2.61
CA ARG A 351 27.72 5.98 3.28
C ARG A 351 27.48 7.47 3.47
N TYR A 352 26.25 7.91 3.28
CA TYR A 352 25.78 9.27 3.58
C TYR A 352 24.36 9.22 4.16
N LYS A 353 23.94 10.29 4.84
CA LYS A 353 22.61 10.31 5.49
C LYS A 353 21.50 10.69 4.53
N SER A 354 20.34 10.07 4.74
CA SER A 354 19.08 10.48 4.11
C SER A 354 18.61 11.85 4.62
N ASP A 355 17.60 12.42 3.97
CA ASP A 355 17.12 13.77 4.29
C ASP A 355 16.44 13.85 5.66
N ASN A 356 16.07 12.71 6.27
CA ASN A 356 15.59 12.65 7.65
C ASN A 356 16.72 12.51 8.68
N GLY A 357 17.97 12.34 8.23
CA GLY A 357 19.17 12.25 9.05
C GLY A 357 19.40 10.90 9.71
N ALA A 358 18.47 9.94 9.60
CA ALA A 358 18.53 8.67 10.32
C ALA A 358 19.10 7.53 9.48
N ILE A 359 18.66 7.42 8.22
CA ILE A 359 18.95 6.26 7.37
C ILE A 359 20.27 6.46 6.62
N ASP A 360 21.11 5.41 6.62
CA ASP A 360 22.31 5.37 5.80
C ASP A 360 21.98 5.00 4.36
N LEU A 361 22.51 5.80 3.44
CA LEU A 361 22.35 5.65 2.00
C LEU A 361 23.70 5.38 1.35
N VAL A 362 23.67 4.68 0.22
CA VAL A 362 24.79 4.56 -0.71
C VAL A 362 24.30 4.68 -2.15
N ASP A 363 25.21 5.01 -3.06
CA ASP A 363 25.00 4.80 -4.48
C ASP A 363 25.57 3.42 -4.84
N ILE A 364 24.77 2.57 -5.50
CA ILE A 364 25.15 1.22 -5.92
C ILE A 364 25.35 1.20 -7.42
N LYS A 365 26.54 0.79 -7.86
CA LYS A 365 26.84 0.53 -9.26
C LYS A 365 26.93 -0.97 -9.49
N ILE A 366 26.02 -1.50 -10.28
CA ILE A 366 25.95 -2.92 -10.63
C ILE A 366 26.73 -3.12 -11.92
N GLU A 367 27.62 -4.11 -11.93
CA GLU A 367 28.39 -4.49 -13.11
C GLU A 367 27.74 -5.71 -13.80
N LYS A 368 28.10 -5.94 -15.06
CA LYS A 368 27.64 -7.11 -15.81
C LYS A 368 28.13 -8.40 -15.15
N HIS A 369 27.30 -9.43 -15.20
CA HIS A 369 27.62 -10.76 -14.70
C HIS A 369 27.97 -11.73 -15.82
N ASP A 370 27.65 -11.42 -17.09
CA ASP A 370 28.04 -12.17 -18.29
C ASP A 370 27.73 -13.68 -18.21
N GLY A 371 26.56 -14.00 -17.65
CA GLY A 371 26.09 -15.38 -17.48
C GLY A 371 26.69 -16.16 -16.30
N ASN A 372 27.58 -15.57 -15.51
CA ASN A 372 28.29 -16.26 -14.42
C ASN A 372 27.50 -16.38 -13.09
N LEU A 373 26.18 -16.17 -13.11
CA LEU A 373 25.39 -16.24 -11.88
C LEU A 373 25.13 -17.68 -11.46
N VAL A 374 25.24 -17.93 -10.17
CA VAL A 374 24.97 -19.23 -9.54
C VAL A 374 23.69 -19.13 -8.72
N ALA A 375 22.76 -20.05 -8.94
CA ALA A 375 21.55 -20.13 -8.11
C ALA A 375 21.92 -20.51 -6.66
N PRO A 376 21.27 -19.93 -5.63
CA PRO A 376 21.47 -20.36 -4.25
C PRO A 376 21.14 -21.86 -4.10
N LEU A 377 21.95 -22.58 -3.32
CA LEU A 377 21.75 -24.02 -3.06
C LEU A 377 20.45 -24.29 -2.28
N ASP A 378 20.11 -23.40 -1.34
CA ASP A 378 18.88 -23.49 -0.58
C ASP A 378 17.72 -22.87 -1.35
N LYS A 379 16.59 -23.58 -1.43
CA LYS A 379 15.34 -22.99 -1.92
C LYS A 379 14.97 -21.81 -1.01
N LEU A 380 14.62 -20.69 -1.63
CA LEU A 380 14.02 -19.56 -0.93
C LEU A 380 12.66 -20.01 -0.38
N HIS A 381 12.63 -20.46 0.88
CA HIS A 381 11.38 -20.52 1.60
C HIS A 381 10.89 -19.07 1.79
N PRO A 382 9.64 -18.73 1.43
CA PRO A 382 9.07 -17.48 1.89
C PRO A 382 9.14 -17.51 3.42
N ASN A 383 9.78 -16.50 4.02
CA ASN A 383 9.74 -16.31 5.47
C ASN A 383 8.25 -16.24 5.84
N LEU A 384 7.77 -17.29 6.50
CA LEU A 384 6.41 -17.42 7.02
C LEU A 384 6.25 -16.59 8.28
#